data_AF-A0A7L0FZL4-F1
#
_entry.id   AF-A0A7L0FZL4-F1
#
_cell.length_a   1.000
_cell.length_b   1.000
_cell.length_c   1.000
_cell.angle_alpha   90.00
_cell.angle_beta   90.00
_cell.angle_gamma   90.00
#
_symmetry.space_group_name_H-M   'P 1'
#
loop_
_entity.id
_entity.type
_entity.pdbx_description
1 polymer ?
#
loop_
_entity_poly.entity_id
_entity_poly.type
_entity_poly.pdbx_seq_one_letter_code
_entity_poly.pdbx_strand_id
1 'polypeptide(L)'
;VAGSSDVVCDLLGVKGKDILYMGDHIFGDILKSKKRQGWRTFLVVPELARELQVWTEKSELFEELRSLDLFLAELYHHLDSGSSERPDISSIKRRIQKVTHEMDMCYGKMGSLFRCGSRQTLFASQLMRYADLYAASFINFLYYPFSYLFRAPPVLMAHESTVEHGRLDAGEAGTALAPWLAQHGHPGQQVGGRRQRGGKAQGCQHQHSGVLCPWSAPHLFQVAGVPQDSSGEEDDDDDDGEA
;
A
#
# COMPACT_ATOMS: atom_id res chain seq x y z
N VAL A 1 -35.61 -5.04 -18.13
CA VAL A 1 -34.23 -5.20 -18.68
C VAL A 1 -33.36 -4.22 -17.92
N ALA A 2 -32.34 -4.68 -17.20
CA ALA A 2 -31.38 -3.78 -16.58
C ALA A 2 -30.50 -3.14 -17.69
N GLY A 3 -30.00 -1.92 -17.46
CA GLY A 3 -29.09 -1.23 -18.39
C GLY A 3 -27.63 -1.72 -18.30
N SER A 4 -26.78 -1.26 -19.21
CA SER A 4 -25.31 -1.47 -19.21
C SER A 4 -24.58 -0.31 -18.53
N SER A 5 -23.33 -0.51 -18.13
CA SER A 5 -22.41 0.56 -17.72
C SER A 5 -22.17 1.58 -18.83
N ASP A 6 -22.21 1.17 -20.10
CA ASP A 6 -22.01 2.05 -21.26
C ASP A 6 -23.10 3.12 -21.33
N VAL A 7 -24.33 2.73 -21.00
CA VAL A 7 -25.49 3.63 -20.93
C VAL A 7 -25.24 4.75 -19.91
N VAL A 8 -24.55 4.47 -18.80
CA VAL A 8 -24.22 5.49 -17.79
C VAL A 8 -23.22 6.49 -18.35
N CYS A 9 -22.18 6.01 -19.06
CA CYS A 9 -21.19 6.87 -19.71
C CYS A 9 -21.85 7.76 -20.78
N ASP A 10 -22.72 7.20 -21.61
CA ASP A 10 -23.42 7.90 -22.70
C ASP A 10 -24.37 8.97 -22.17
N LEU A 11 -25.17 8.64 -21.14
CA LEU A 11 -26.14 9.59 -20.56
C LEU A 11 -25.45 10.75 -19.84
N LEU A 12 -24.29 10.51 -19.22
CA LEU A 12 -23.56 11.53 -18.48
C LEU A 12 -22.51 12.26 -19.33
N GLY A 13 -22.18 11.75 -20.52
CA GLY A 13 -21.16 12.30 -21.41
C GLY A 13 -19.75 12.26 -20.81
N VAL A 14 -19.45 11.25 -19.99
CA VAL A 14 -18.18 11.11 -19.26
C VAL A 14 -17.43 9.85 -19.68
N LYS A 15 -16.10 9.85 -19.54
CA LYS A 15 -15.27 8.66 -19.79
C LYS A 15 -15.09 7.86 -18.50
N GLY A 16 -14.69 6.60 -18.63
CA GLY A 16 -14.51 5.72 -17.47
C GLY A 16 -13.59 6.28 -16.38
N LYS A 17 -12.48 6.94 -16.76
CA LYS A 17 -11.52 7.54 -15.80
C LYS A 17 -12.10 8.71 -14.99
N ASP A 18 -13.21 9.30 -15.45
CA ASP A 18 -13.91 10.41 -14.78
C ASP A 18 -14.95 9.90 -13.77
N ILE A 19 -15.22 8.59 -13.76
CA ILE A 19 -16.17 7.94 -12.86
C ILE A 19 -15.38 7.28 -11.72
N LEU A 20 -15.76 7.59 -10.48
CA LEU A 20 -15.38 6.85 -9.28
C LEU A 20 -16.54 5.97 -8.83
N TYR A 21 -16.42 4.66 -9.04
CA TYR A 21 -17.42 3.70 -8.61
C TYR A 21 -17.09 3.14 -7.23
N MET A 22 -18.07 3.16 -6.33
CA MET A 22 -17.94 2.70 -4.95
C MET A 22 -18.82 1.48 -4.72
N GLY A 23 -18.24 0.43 -4.14
CA GLY A 23 -18.96 -0.80 -3.82
C GLY A 23 -18.21 -1.64 -2.80
N ASP A 24 -18.82 -2.72 -2.35
CA ASP A 24 -18.28 -3.67 -1.36
C ASP A 24 -17.97 -5.04 -1.99
N HIS A 25 -18.49 -5.33 -3.18
CA HIS A 25 -18.26 -6.61 -3.83
C HIS A 25 -17.03 -6.56 -4.75
N ILE A 26 -15.89 -7.06 -4.25
CA ILE A 26 -14.59 -7.01 -4.95
C ILE A 26 -14.62 -7.52 -6.40
N PHE A 27 -15.43 -8.53 -6.71
CA PHE A 27 -15.53 -9.06 -8.08
C PHE A 27 -16.53 -8.30 -8.94
N GLY A 28 -17.74 -8.08 -8.41
CA GLY A 28 -18.84 -7.47 -9.17
C GLY A 28 -18.63 -5.99 -9.40
N ASP A 29 -18.17 -5.29 -8.38
CA ASP A 29 -18.14 -3.84 -8.35
C ASP A 29 -16.76 -3.31 -8.77
N ILE A 30 -15.70 -3.93 -8.25
CA ILE A 30 -14.35 -3.41 -8.44
C ILE A 30 -13.70 -4.04 -9.68
N LEU A 31 -13.55 -5.37 -9.70
CA LEU A 31 -12.80 -6.05 -10.75
C LEU A 31 -13.44 -5.88 -12.13
N LYS A 32 -14.77 -6.04 -12.24
CA LYS A 32 -15.47 -5.87 -13.52
C LYS A 32 -15.43 -4.42 -14.02
N SER A 33 -15.71 -3.44 -13.14
CA SER A 33 -15.71 -2.02 -13.53
C SER A 33 -14.31 -1.53 -13.91
N LYS A 34 -13.27 -2.00 -13.20
CA LYS A 34 -11.89 -1.66 -13.53
C LYS A 34 -11.47 -2.26 -14.88
N LYS A 35 -11.69 -3.56 -15.09
CA LYS A 35 -11.21 -4.27 -16.29
C LYS A 35 -12.00 -3.96 -17.55
N ARG A 36 -13.32 -3.88 -17.48
CA ARG A 36 -14.17 -3.72 -18.67
C ARG A 36 -14.34 -2.28 -19.09
N GLN A 37 -14.32 -1.36 -18.13
CA GLN A 37 -14.76 0.03 -18.35
C GLN A 37 -13.67 1.05 -17.99
N GLY A 38 -12.56 0.62 -17.38
CA GLY A 38 -11.49 1.52 -16.97
C GLY A 38 -11.90 2.51 -15.88
N TRP A 39 -12.95 2.19 -15.11
CA TRP A 39 -13.47 3.08 -14.06
C TRP A 39 -12.47 3.23 -12.92
N ARG A 40 -12.48 4.38 -12.25
CA ARG A 40 -11.80 4.51 -10.96
C ARG A 40 -12.64 3.78 -9.92
N THR A 41 -11.99 3.07 -9.00
CA THR A 41 -12.68 2.15 -8.09
C THR A 41 -12.38 2.44 -6.63
N PHE A 42 -13.42 2.29 -5.82
CA PHE A 42 -13.38 2.45 -4.38
C PHE A 42 -14.01 1.24 -3.71
N LEU A 43 -13.23 0.49 -2.94
CA LEU A 43 -13.73 -0.67 -2.21
C LEU A 43 -14.04 -0.30 -0.75
N VAL A 44 -15.30 -0.49 -0.36
CA VAL A 44 -15.73 -0.46 1.05
C VAL A 44 -15.46 -1.83 1.66
N VAL A 45 -14.67 -1.88 2.73
CA VAL A 45 -14.36 -3.11 3.49
C VAL A 45 -14.72 -2.89 4.95
N PRO A 46 -15.98 -3.13 5.38
CA PRO A 46 -16.42 -2.84 6.74
C PRO A 46 -15.56 -3.49 7.84
N GLU A 47 -15.05 -4.69 7.59
CA GLU A 47 -14.17 -5.46 8.48
C GLU A 47 -12.84 -4.74 8.76
N LEU A 48 -12.41 -3.83 7.88
CA LEU A 48 -11.15 -3.09 8.00
C LEU A 48 -11.05 -2.32 9.31
N ALA A 49 -12.16 -1.81 9.85
CA ALA A 49 -12.14 -1.09 11.13
C ALA A 49 -11.67 -2.00 12.28
N ARG A 50 -12.17 -3.23 12.35
CA ARG A 50 -11.76 -4.22 13.35
C ARG A 50 -10.34 -4.72 13.07
N GLU A 51 -10.00 -4.95 11.80
CA GLU A 51 -8.66 -5.37 11.37
C GLU A 51 -7.59 -4.36 11.81
N LEU A 52 -7.81 -3.06 11.59
CA LEU A 52 -6.88 -2.01 12.00
C LEU A 52 -6.70 -1.93 13.52
N GLN A 53 -7.76 -2.15 14.28
CA GLN A 53 -7.69 -2.21 15.74
C GLN A 53 -6.79 -3.37 16.19
N VAL A 54 -7.08 -4.60 15.74
CA VAL A 54 -6.29 -5.79 16.11
C VAL A 54 -4.84 -5.65 15.62
N TRP A 55 -4.63 -5.12 14.42
CA TRP A 55 -3.30 -4.89 13.85
C TRP A 55 -2.45 -3.96 14.71
N THR A 56 -3.06 -2.92 15.28
CA THR A 56 -2.39 -1.95 16.15
C THR A 56 -2.15 -2.54 17.55
N GLU A 57 -3.15 -3.24 18.12
CA GLU A 57 -3.03 -3.85 19.46
C GLU A 57 -2.07 -5.04 19.51
N LYS A 58 -1.88 -5.74 18.39
CA LYS A 58 -1.07 -6.98 18.28
C LYS A 58 0.17 -6.81 17.41
N SER A 59 0.67 -5.58 17.25
CA SER A 59 1.85 -5.29 16.43
C SER A 59 3.09 -6.09 16.87
N GLU A 60 3.23 -6.36 18.17
CA GLU A 60 4.34 -7.13 18.75
C GLU A 60 4.46 -8.54 18.15
N LEU A 61 3.33 -9.24 17.93
CA LEU A 61 3.34 -10.58 17.33
C LEU A 61 3.81 -10.53 15.87
N PHE A 62 3.43 -9.48 15.15
CA PHE A 62 3.87 -9.28 13.77
C PHE A 62 5.36 -8.93 13.69
N GLU A 63 5.85 -8.10 14.61
CA GLU A 63 7.27 -7.77 14.72
C GLU A 63 8.11 -9.00 15.09
N GLU A 64 7.62 -9.83 16.02
CA GLU A 64 8.27 -11.11 16.35
C GLU A 64 8.33 -12.01 15.10
N LEU A 65 7.22 -12.18 14.39
CA LEU A 65 7.18 -13.00 13.18
C LEU A 65 8.18 -12.51 12.13
N ARG A 66 8.24 -11.19 11.90
CA ARG A 66 9.22 -10.55 11.00
C ARG A 66 10.65 -10.80 11.46
N SER A 67 10.93 -10.71 12.76
CA SER A 67 12.27 -10.95 13.31
C SER A 67 12.73 -12.40 13.08
N LEU A 68 11.81 -13.37 13.21
CA LEU A 68 12.11 -14.78 12.96
C LEU A 68 12.37 -15.05 11.47
N ASP A 69 11.62 -14.42 10.56
CA ASP A 69 11.84 -14.52 9.13
C ASP A 69 13.21 -13.92 8.73
N LEU A 70 13.61 -12.79 9.32
CA LEU A 70 14.93 -12.19 9.12
C LEU A 70 16.06 -13.07 9.67
N PHE A 71 15.91 -13.58 10.89
CA PHE A 71 16.90 -14.48 11.49
C PHE A 71 17.06 -15.77 10.67
N LEU A 72 15.97 -16.30 10.12
CA LEU A 72 16.03 -17.44 9.21
C LEU A 72 16.84 -17.09 7.95
N ALA A 73 16.63 -15.90 7.37
CA ALA A 73 17.40 -15.45 6.22
C ALA A 73 18.90 -15.30 6.54
N GLU A 74 19.24 -14.76 7.71
CA GLU A 74 20.63 -14.62 8.18
C GLU A 74 21.34 -15.97 8.32
N LEU A 75 20.66 -16.99 8.85
CA LEU A 75 21.23 -18.34 8.96
C LEU A 75 21.59 -18.95 7.60
N TYR A 76 20.83 -18.61 6.55
CA TYR A 76 21.09 -19.05 5.18
C TYR A 76 22.06 -18.16 4.41
N HIS A 77 22.32 -16.94 4.89
CA HIS A 77 23.05 -15.91 4.15
C HIS A 77 24.48 -16.34 3.77
N HIS A 78 25.15 -17.13 4.61
CA HIS A 78 26.54 -17.57 4.40
C HIS A 78 26.66 -18.98 3.80
N LEU A 79 25.53 -19.64 3.51
CA LEU A 79 25.54 -20.96 2.91
C LEU A 79 25.57 -20.81 1.39
N ASP A 80 26.67 -21.23 0.78
CA ASP A 80 26.82 -21.28 -0.67
C ASP A 80 26.52 -22.69 -1.22
N SER A 81 26.55 -22.83 -2.55
CA SER A 81 26.33 -24.10 -3.24
C SER A 81 27.37 -25.19 -2.91
N GLY A 82 28.48 -24.84 -2.25
CA GLY A 82 29.52 -25.77 -1.80
C GLY A 82 29.35 -26.24 -0.36
N SER A 83 28.49 -25.57 0.41
CA SER A 83 28.21 -25.92 1.81
C SER A 83 27.47 -27.26 1.92
N SER A 84 28.02 -28.19 2.69
CA SER A 84 27.34 -29.45 3.07
C SER A 84 26.60 -29.32 4.41
N GLU A 85 26.81 -28.21 5.13
CA GLU A 85 26.13 -27.93 6.39
C GLU A 85 24.68 -27.50 6.14
N ARG A 86 23.77 -28.10 6.90
CA ARG A 86 22.35 -27.73 6.93
C ARG A 86 22.01 -27.30 8.35
N PRO A 87 21.74 -26.01 8.59
CA PRO A 87 21.39 -25.54 9.92
C PRO A 87 20.07 -26.20 10.37
N ASP A 88 19.98 -26.58 11.64
CA ASP A 88 18.72 -27.07 12.21
C ASP A 88 17.77 -25.90 12.46
N ILE A 89 16.78 -25.77 11.59
CA ILE A 89 15.75 -24.73 11.63
C ILE A 89 14.46 -25.20 12.30
N SER A 90 14.43 -26.40 12.88
CA SER A 90 13.21 -27.02 13.40
C SER A 90 12.58 -26.19 14.53
N SER A 91 13.41 -25.61 15.39
CA SER A 91 12.99 -24.74 16.49
C SER A 91 12.36 -23.43 15.99
N ILE A 92 13.02 -22.79 15.01
CA ILE A 92 12.58 -21.52 14.40
C ILE A 92 11.28 -21.72 13.64
N LYS A 93 11.19 -22.76 12.79
CA LYS A 93 9.96 -23.11 12.08
C LYS A 93 8.78 -23.34 13.03
N ARG A 94 9.01 -24.04 14.14
CA ARG A 94 7.99 -24.26 15.17
C ARG A 94 7.57 -22.96 15.83
N ARG A 95 8.51 -22.05 16.08
CA ARG A 95 8.21 -20.72 16.64
C ARG A 95 7.39 -19.88 15.67
N ILE A 96 7.76 -19.83 14.39
CA ILE A 96 7.01 -19.15 13.31
C ILE A 96 5.57 -19.67 13.26
N GLN A 97 5.38 -21.00 13.25
CA GLN A 97 4.05 -21.61 13.25
C GLN A 97 3.24 -21.23 14.48
N LYS A 98 3.86 -21.25 15.67
CA LYS A 98 3.20 -20.88 16.92
C LYS A 98 2.76 -19.41 16.91
N VAL A 99 3.66 -18.49 16.55
CA VAL A 99 3.37 -17.04 16.50
C VAL A 99 2.32 -16.75 15.42
N THR A 100 2.40 -17.39 14.26
CA THR A 100 1.39 -17.28 13.19
C THR A 100 0.01 -17.67 13.71
N HIS A 101 -0.08 -18.81 14.39
CA HIS A 101 -1.36 -19.27 14.95
C HIS A 101 -1.89 -18.32 16.04
N GLU A 102 -1.04 -17.88 16.96
CA GLU A 102 -1.41 -16.92 18.02
C GLU A 102 -1.92 -15.60 17.42
N MET A 103 -1.25 -15.09 16.38
CA MET A 103 -1.65 -13.89 15.66
C MET A 103 -3.00 -14.07 14.96
N ASP A 104 -3.19 -15.14 14.19
CA ASP A 104 -4.43 -15.40 13.46
C ASP A 104 -5.63 -15.54 14.41
N MET A 105 -5.44 -16.19 15.56
CA MET A 105 -6.50 -16.33 16.57
C MET A 105 -6.97 -15.00 17.17
N CYS A 106 -6.16 -13.93 17.10
CA CYS A 106 -6.59 -12.59 17.53
C CYS A 106 -7.69 -12.00 16.63
N TYR A 107 -7.70 -12.36 15.34
CA TYR A 107 -8.70 -11.91 14.37
C TYR A 107 -9.94 -12.81 14.38
N GLY A 108 -9.76 -14.11 14.65
CA GLY A 108 -10.84 -15.09 14.80
C GLY A 108 -10.40 -16.48 14.34
N LYS A 109 -11.32 -17.43 14.29
CA LYS A 109 -11.00 -18.83 13.94
C LYS A 109 -10.37 -18.98 12.54
N MET A 110 -10.70 -18.09 11.61
CA MET A 110 -10.19 -18.11 10.23
C MET A 110 -9.06 -17.11 9.99
N GLY A 111 -8.56 -16.42 11.03
CA GLY A 111 -7.52 -15.41 10.87
C GLY A 111 -8.02 -14.08 10.33
N SER A 112 -7.07 -13.28 9.86
CA SER A 112 -7.32 -11.98 9.23
C SER A 112 -7.84 -12.14 7.80
N LEU A 113 -8.70 -11.23 7.37
CA LEU A 113 -9.15 -11.12 5.98
C LEU A 113 -7.97 -10.88 5.04
N PHE A 114 -6.91 -10.21 5.50
CA PHE A 114 -5.81 -9.76 4.66
C PHE A 114 -4.59 -10.68 4.68
N ARG A 115 -4.41 -11.51 5.72
CA ARG A 115 -3.19 -12.31 5.89
C ARG A 115 -3.35 -13.52 6.80
N CYS A 116 -2.41 -14.45 6.66
CA CYS A 116 -2.10 -15.53 7.60
C CYS A 116 -0.60 -15.48 7.88
N GLY A 117 -0.21 -15.04 9.07
CA GLY A 117 1.19 -14.77 9.38
C GLY A 117 1.79 -13.69 8.46
N SER A 118 2.93 -13.99 7.85
CA SER A 118 3.62 -13.12 6.88
C SER A 118 3.05 -13.19 5.47
N ARG A 119 2.10 -14.09 5.19
CA ARG A 119 1.54 -14.31 3.85
C ARG A 119 0.22 -13.56 3.66
N GLN A 120 0.09 -12.84 2.55
CA GLN A 120 -1.16 -12.18 2.18
C GLN A 120 -2.19 -13.19 1.65
N THR A 121 -3.47 -12.90 1.87
CA THR A 121 -4.59 -13.66 1.29
C THR A 121 -4.84 -13.26 -0.17
N LEU A 122 -5.60 -14.09 -0.89
CA LEU A 122 -6.06 -13.75 -2.24
C LEU A 122 -6.89 -12.44 -2.24
N PHE A 123 -7.72 -12.23 -1.22
CA PHE A 123 -8.50 -11.00 -1.08
C PHE A 123 -7.60 -9.77 -1.01
N ALA A 124 -6.55 -9.80 -0.16
CA ALA A 124 -5.59 -8.71 -0.07
C ALA A 124 -4.90 -8.43 -1.41
N SER A 125 -4.45 -9.47 -2.12
CA SER A 125 -3.81 -9.31 -3.43
C SER A 125 -4.74 -8.72 -4.48
N GLN A 126 -6.02 -9.13 -4.49
CA GLN A 126 -7.03 -8.58 -5.40
C GLN A 126 -7.36 -7.13 -5.06
N LEU A 127 -7.52 -6.81 -3.78
CA LEU A 127 -7.77 -5.45 -3.32
C LEU A 127 -6.64 -4.52 -3.76
N MET A 128 -5.39 -4.91 -3.52
CA MET A 128 -4.22 -4.11 -3.90
C MET A 128 -4.08 -3.90 -5.41
N ARG A 129 -4.58 -4.83 -6.22
CA ARG A 129 -4.47 -4.78 -7.68
C ARG A 129 -5.60 -3.99 -8.34
N TYR A 130 -6.82 -4.10 -7.82
CA TYR A 130 -8.01 -3.65 -8.55
C TYR A 130 -8.73 -2.45 -7.91
N ALA A 131 -8.61 -2.23 -6.61
CA ALA A 131 -9.20 -1.08 -5.94
C ALA A 131 -8.21 0.09 -5.95
N ASP A 132 -8.55 1.23 -6.56
CA ASP A 132 -7.67 2.40 -6.50
C ASP A 132 -7.59 2.98 -5.09
N LEU A 133 -8.73 2.94 -4.38
CA LEU A 133 -8.89 3.40 -3.01
C LEU A 133 -9.68 2.35 -2.22
N TYR A 134 -9.41 2.23 -0.93
CA TYR A 134 -10.22 1.41 -0.03
C TYR A 134 -10.29 1.98 1.38
N ALA A 135 -11.39 1.71 2.07
CA ALA A 135 -11.58 2.07 3.46
C ALA A 135 -12.70 1.27 4.13
N ALA A 136 -12.82 1.42 5.45
CA ALA A 136 -13.92 0.83 6.22
C ALA A 136 -15.29 1.42 5.84
N SER A 137 -15.34 2.69 5.43
CA SER A 137 -16.56 3.37 5.02
C SER A 137 -16.28 4.43 3.95
N PHE A 138 -17.24 4.67 3.07
CA PHE A 138 -17.20 5.77 2.10
C PHE A 138 -17.32 7.14 2.77
N ILE A 139 -17.86 7.21 4.00
CA ILE A 139 -17.97 8.46 4.78
C ILE A 139 -16.60 9.10 5.01
N ASN A 140 -15.53 8.31 4.92
CA ASN A 140 -14.16 8.77 5.04
C ASN A 140 -13.80 9.88 4.02
N PHE A 141 -14.52 9.98 2.88
CA PHE A 141 -14.34 11.08 1.93
C PHE A 141 -14.69 12.45 2.50
N LEU A 142 -15.58 12.54 3.49
CA LEU A 142 -15.99 13.82 4.09
C LEU A 142 -14.83 14.54 4.81
N TYR A 143 -13.77 13.82 5.16
CA TYR A 143 -12.58 14.38 5.80
C TYR A 143 -11.56 14.94 4.80
N TYR A 144 -11.80 14.83 3.49
CA TYR A 144 -10.92 15.31 2.43
C TYR A 144 -11.63 16.35 1.56
N PRO A 145 -10.92 17.37 1.05
CA PRO A 145 -11.48 18.29 0.09
C PRO A 145 -11.75 17.59 -1.27
N PHE A 146 -12.72 18.08 -2.04
CA PHE A 146 -13.02 17.52 -3.38
C PHE A 146 -11.85 17.63 -4.37
N SER A 147 -10.92 18.58 -4.15
CA SER A 147 -9.71 18.74 -4.95
C SER A 147 -8.51 17.95 -4.42
N TYR A 148 -8.73 16.98 -3.53
CA TYR A 148 -7.64 16.19 -2.95
C TYR A 148 -7.03 15.24 -3.99
N LEU A 149 -5.70 15.18 -4.03
CA LEU A 149 -4.95 14.25 -4.86
C LEU A 149 -4.46 13.07 -4.02
N PHE A 150 -5.11 11.91 -4.17
CA PHE A 150 -4.64 10.67 -3.58
C PHE A 150 -3.36 10.19 -4.28
N ARG A 151 -2.29 9.91 -3.51
CA ARG A 151 -1.00 9.48 -4.06
C ARG A 151 -0.55 8.18 -3.40
N ALA A 152 -0.16 7.21 -4.23
CA ALA A 152 0.59 6.03 -3.80
C ALA A 152 2.09 6.23 -4.05
N PRO A 153 2.98 5.65 -3.23
CA PRO A 153 4.38 5.51 -3.60
C PRO A 153 4.54 4.72 -4.92
N PRO A 154 5.53 5.07 -5.76
CA PRO A 154 5.86 4.27 -6.94
C PRO A 154 6.23 2.83 -6.57
N VAL A 155 5.76 1.86 -7.35
CA VAL A 155 6.15 0.46 -7.19
C VAL A 155 7.46 0.25 -7.94
N LEU A 156 8.51 -0.08 -7.20
CA LEU A 156 9.83 -0.38 -7.77
C LEU A 156 9.99 -1.87 -7.99
N MET A 157 10.59 -2.25 -9.12
CA MET A 157 11.04 -3.61 -9.38
C MET A 157 12.22 -3.96 -8.46
N ALA A 158 12.43 -5.25 -8.21
CA ALA A 158 13.46 -5.71 -7.26
C ALA A 158 14.85 -5.13 -7.56
N HIS A 159 15.24 -5.05 -8.83
CA HIS A 159 16.53 -4.50 -9.26
C HIS A 159 16.64 -2.97 -9.14
N GLU A 160 15.51 -2.25 -9.13
CA GLU A 160 15.48 -0.80 -8.93
C GLU A 160 15.67 -0.45 -7.44
N SER A 161 15.22 -1.33 -6.54
CA SER A 161 15.37 -1.16 -5.09
C SER A 161 16.78 -1.40 -4.55
N THR A 162 17.61 -2.14 -5.28
CA THR A 162 18.99 -2.45 -4.87
C THR A 162 19.99 -1.34 -5.16
N VAL A 163 19.61 -0.38 -6.02
CA VAL A 163 20.47 0.74 -6.41
C VAL A 163 20.06 1.96 -5.59
N GLU A 164 20.72 2.16 -4.45
CA GLU A 164 20.70 3.46 -3.78
C GLU A 164 21.17 4.51 -4.80
N HIS A 165 20.27 5.36 -5.28
CA HIS A 165 20.65 6.57 -6.01
C HIS A 165 21.30 7.50 -4.98
N GLY A 166 22.60 7.30 -4.77
CA GLY A 166 23.39 8.11 -3.86
C GLY A 166 23.13 9.58 -4.15
N ARG A 167 22.72 10.31 -3.11
CA ARG A 167 22.83 11.77 -3.10
C ARG A 167 24.29 12.08 -3.44
N LEU A 168 24.53 12.51 -4.68
CA LEU A 168 25.75 13.21 -5.00
C LEU A 168 25.75 14.45 -4.09
N ASP A 169 26.67 14.44 -3.14
CA ASP A 169 27.18 15.55 -2.35
C ASP A 169 26.19 16.27 -1.43
N ALA A 170 25.89 15.64 -0.28
CA ALA A 170 25.51 16.37 0.93
C ALA A 170 26.75 16.91 1.66
N GLY A 171 27.50 17.78 0.99
CA GLY A 171 28.41 18.73 1.61
C GLY A 171 27.81 20.13 1.38
N GLU A 172 27.28 20.73 2.44
CA GLU A 172 26.78 22.13 2.47
C GLU A 172 25.58 22.48 1.56
N ALA A 173 24.37 22.08 1.95
CA ALA A 173 23.17 22.89 1.67
C ALA A 173 22.06 22.55 2.66
N GLY A 174 21.69 23.53 3.48
CA GLY A 174 20.44 23.48 4.24
C GLY A 174 19.26 23.27 3.30
N THR A 175 18.20 22.67 3.83
CA THR A 175 16.91 22.34 3.24
C THR A 175 16.38 23.40 2.25
N ALA A 176 16.84 23.37 1.00
CA ALA A 176 16.29 24.13 -0.10
C ALA A 176 15.43 23.17 -0.92
N LEU A 177 14.11 23.33 -0.84
CA LEU A 177 13.19 22.75 -1.82
C LEU A 177 13.65 23.18 -3.22
N ALA A 178 13.44 22.31 -4.22
CA ALA A 178 13.81 22.60 -5.61
C ALA A 178 13.33 24.01 -6.03
N PRO A 179 14.16 24.82 -6.73
CA PRO A 179 13.87 26.23 -7.05
C PRO A 179 12.53 26.50 -7.74
N TRP A 180 11.95 25.51 -8.42
CA TRP A 180 10.62 25.60 -9.04
C TRP A 180 9.46 25.44 -8.03
N LEU A 181 9.63 24.66 -6.96
CA LEU A 181 8.61 24.51 -5.91
C LEU A 181 8.41 25.80 -5.10
N ALA A 182 9.44 26.63 -5.00
CA ALA A 182 9.37 27.93 -4.33
C ALA A 182 8.55 28.98 -5.10
N GLN A 183 8.34 28.79 -6.41
CA GLN A 183 7.64 29.77 -7.26
C GLN A 183 6.12 29.62 -7.25
N HIS A 184 5.60 28.48 -6.76
CA HIS A 184 4.16 28.19 -6.77
C HIS A 184 3.51 28.17 -5.37
N GLY A 185 4.19 28.68 -4.35
CA GLY A 185 3.65 28.78 -2.99
C GLY A 185 3.43 30.23 -2.52
N HIS A 186 2.20 30.52 -2.09
CA HIS A 186 1.76 31.54 -1.10
C HIS A 186 1.10 32.85 -1.62
N PRO A 187 0.19 33.50 -0.84
CA PRO A 187 0.01 33.36 0.63
C PRO A 187 -1.43 33.26 1.19
N GLY A 188 -1.53 32.65 2.38
CA GLY A 188 -2.73 32.64 3.23
C GLY A 188 -2.38 32.49 4.71
N GLN A 189 -2.27 33.63 5.39
CA GLN A 189 -2.38 33.90 6.83
C GLN A 189 -1.29 33.41 7.81
N GLN A 190 -0.44 34.37 8.20
CA GLN A 190 0.39 34.36 9.40
C GLN A 190 -0.47 34.32 10.67
N VAL A 191 -0.12 33.46 11.61
CA VAL A 191 -0.39 33.69 13.05
C VAL A 191 0.92 33.40 13.80
N GLY A 192 1.44 34.43 14.46
CA GLY A 192 2.71 34.41 15.18
C GLY A 192 2.65 33.69 16.52
N GLY A 193 3.80 33.14 16.96
CA GLY A 193 3.89 32.56 18.30
C GLY A 193 5.22 31.87 18.64
N ARG A 194 6.25 32.67 18.94
CA ARG A 194 7.35 32.44 19.90
C ARG A 194 8.28 31.22 19.77
N ARG A 195 9.55 31.54 19.48
CA ARG A 195 10.75 30.71 19.73
C ARG A 195 11.02 30.51 21.22
N GLN A 196 11.39 29.29 21.62
CA GLN A 196 12.36 29.04 22.69
C GLN A 196 13.43 28.04 22.24
N ARG A 197 14.67 28.35 22.64
CA ARG A 197 15.92 27.63 22.37
C ARG A 197 16.13 26.53 23.42
N GLY A 198 16.73 25.42 22.98
CA GLY A 198 17.86 24.80 23.69
C GLY A 198 17.63 23.39 24.24
N GLY A 199 18.37 22.42 23.69
CA GLY A 199 18.56 21.10 24.28
C GLY A 199 19.23 20.12 23.32
N LYS A 200 20.56 20.01 23.37
CA LYS A 200 21.36 19.02 22.63
C LYS A 200 21.09 17.61 23.20
N ALA A 201 20.94 16.62 22.33
CA ALA A 201 21.28 15.24 22.64
C ALA A 201 21.78 14.54 21.37
N GLN A 202 22.79 13.69 21.57
CA GLN A 202 23.78 13.25 20.61
C GLN A 202 23.48 11.81 20.16
N GLY A 203 23.66 11.58 18.86
CA GLY A 203 23.86 10.34 18.10
C GLY A 203 23.53 8.96 18.70
N CYS A 204 22.70 8.22 17.95
CA CYS A 204 22.98 6.82 17.61
C CYS A 204 22.34 6.52 16.25
N GLN A 205 23.16 6.45 15.20
CA GLN A 205 22.73 6.03 13.86
C GLN A 205 22.73 4.50 13.81
N HIS A 206 21.56 3.90 13.64
CA HIS A 206 21.43 2.53 13.15
C HIS A 206 20.57 2.61 11.89
N GLN A 207 21.23 2.32 10.76
CA GLN A 207 20.60 2.24 9.44
C GLN A 207 19.79 0.95 9.39
N HIS A 208 18.46 1.09 9.35
CA HIS A 208 17.56 0.01 8.97
C HIS A 208 16.82 0.44 7.70
N SER A 209 17.16 -0.23 6.61
CA SER A 209 16.38 -0.30 5.38
C SER A 209 15.02 -0.95 5.69
N GLY A 210 13.94 -0.35 5.19
CA GLY A 210 12.59 -0.91 5.26
C GLY A 210 11.60 -0.15 6.14
N VAL A 211 10.96 0.86 5.53
CA VAL A 211 9.57 1.31 5.76
C VAL A 211 9.14 1.49 7.21
N LEU A 212 9.14 2.75 7.67
CA LEU A 212 8.13 3.30 8.59
C LEU A 212 8.13 4.83 8.37
N CYS A 213 7.18 5.33 7.57
CA CYS A 213 6.89 6.75 7.56
C CYS A 213 6.47 7.18 8.98
N PRO A 214 7.01 8.27 9.54
CA PRO A 214 6.66 8.73 10.89
C PRO A 214 5.18 9.10 10.94
N TRP A 215 4.49 8.55 11.93
CA TRP A 215 3.06 8.66 12.11
C TRP A 215 2.65 10.09 12.41
N SER A 216 1.76 10.63 11.59
CA SER A 216 0.86 11.74 11.94
C SER A 216 -0.49 11.45 11.28
N ALA A 217 -1.47 11.12 12.09
CA ALA A 217 -2.80 10.62 11.72
C ALA A 217 -3.69 11.67 11.02
N PRO A 218 -4.78 11.26 10.32
CA PRO A 218 -5.34 9.90 10.31
C PRO A 218 -5.31 9.19 8.96
N HIS A 219 -4.86 7.93 9.01
CA HIS A 219 -4.99 6.90 7.98
C HIS A 219 -6.46 6.54 7.78
N LEU A 220 -7.18 7.36 7.02
CA LEU A 220 -8.59 7.13 6.73
C LEU A 220 -8.81 6.44 5.38
N PHE A 221 -7.82 6.54 4.50
CA PHE A 221 -7.70 5.79 3.25
C PHE A 221 -6.31 5.17 3.15
N GLN A 222 -6.24 3.92 2.71
CA GLN A 222 -5.02 3.41 2.11
C GLN A 222 -5.19 3.46 0.59
N VAL A 223 -4.24 4.11 -0.07
CA VAL A 223 -4.12 4.05 -1.53
C VAL A 223 -3.42 2.73 -1.85
N ALA A 224 -4.07 1.86 -2.63
CA ALA A 224 -3.40 0.68 -3.13
C ALA A 224 -2.35 1.11 -4.17
N GLY A 225 -1.14 0.57 -4.10
CA GLY A 225 -0.13 0.81 -5.13
C GLY A 225 -0.61 0.26 -6.47
N VAL A 226 -1.01 1.15 -7.38
CA VAL A 226 -1.44 0.79 -8.73
C VAL A 226 -0.18 0.60 -9.60
N PRO A 227 -0.01 -0.55 -10.27
CA PRO A 227 0.91 -0.64 -11.39
C PRO A 227 0.42 0.30 -12.49
N GLN A 228 1.25 1.24 -12.94
CA GLN A 228 0.94 2.06 -14.10
C GLN A 228 0.98 1.18 -15.35
N ASP A 229 -0.13 0.57 -15.74
CA ASP A 229 -0.31 0.13 -17.13
C ASP A 229 -0.63 1.38 -17.97
N SER A 230 0.44 2.01 -18.43
CA SER A 230 0.42 2.96 -19.52
C SER A 230 0.87 2.27 -20.81
N SER A 231 0.05 1.36 -21.31
CA SER A 231 0.05 0.98 -22.72
C SER A 231 -1.37 0.55 -23.07
N GLY A 232 -2.01 1.30 -23.96
CA GLY A 232 -3.17 0.78 -24.67
C GLY A 232 -2.68 -0.37 -25.52
N GLU A 233 -3.10 -1.59 -25.19
CA GLU A 233 -3.21 -2.65 -26.18
C GLU A 233 -4.44 -2.29 -27.02
N GLU A 234 -4.17 -1.91 -28.27
CA GLU A 234 -5.18 -1.91 -29.32
C GLU A 234 -5.54 -3.39 -29.54
N ASP A 235 -6.75 -3.78 -29.13
CA ASP A 235 -7.32 -5.06 -29.54
C ASP A 235 -7.62 -4.95 -31.05
N ASP A 236 -6.79 -5.60 -31.86
CA ASP A 236 -7.09 -5.85 -33.27
C ASP A 236 -8.33 -6.75 -33.33
N ASP A 237 -9.46 -6.17 -33.75
CA ASP A 237 -10.68 -6.88 -34.09
C ASP A 237 -10.41 -7.78 -35.30
N ASP A 238 -10.26 -9.08 -35.08
CA ASP A 238 -10.37 -10.09 -36.13
C ASP A 238 -11.84 -10.16 -36.62
N ASP A 239 -12.05 -9.51 -37.76
CA ASP A 239 -13.18 -9.65 -38.66
C ASP A 239 -13.25 -11.11 -39.18
N ASP A 240 -14.16 -11.92 -38.66
CA ASP A 240 -14.63 -13.12 -39.34
C ASP A 240 -16.15 -13.04 -39.52
N GLY A 241 -16.51 -12.65 -40.74
CA GLY A 241 -17.87 -12.45 -41.22
C GLY A 241 -18.73 -13.71 -41.29
N GLU A 242 -20.02 -13.44 -41.42
CA GLU A 242 -21.11 -14.39 -41.64
C GLU A 242 -20.88 -15.38 -42.80
N ALA A 243 -21.26 -16.64 -42.56
CA ALA A 243 -22.25 -17.36 -43.36
C ALA A 243 -22.94 -18.45 -42.52
#